data_AF-A0A558IL85-F1
#
_entry.id   AF-A0A558IL85-F1
#
_cell.length_a   1.000
_cell.length_b   1.000
_cell.length_c   1.000
_cell.angle_alpha   90.00
_cell.angle_beta   90.00
_cell.angle_gamma   90.00
#
_symmetry.space_group_name_H-M   'P 1'
#
loop_
_entity.id
_entity.type
_entity.pdbx_description
1 polymer ?
#
loop_
_entity_poly.entity_id
_entity_poly.type
_entity_poly.pdbx_seq_one_letter_code
_entity_poly.pdbx_strand_id
1 'polypeptide(L)'
;MPKLRALQKADFLLDMQMLVAIDQVMAKLGNPTAAVIAEVDEKLSAWLTPTKPNQVFPSVEKIRRKVRDICKVLDDSVSFRDKRKKNRYSLLTRGQRGLIELEVDSNVGVVIHETIKLAAKEHDVSMADALVLLVTGKIKPEAGKVVVHEYKAKDVEGAPVYVQGHGWNGEGVPASKTVLRDFESVPNACEGYQPSEFLRKYVEGRDGTCRAPGCNRPAWVCQLDHRINYADGGPTHPHNMVALCQHHHNMKTDGRAFYILDPVTGDVVWLYEDGTWAVTEASGPLAPASKVWARSIAEDVVAHRRKMHEAARALKVEMDNGTLVEVFDMTDPADRSTDGEEDIPF
;
A
#
# COMPACT_ATOMS: atom_id res chain seq x y z
N MET A 1 29.42 22.13 -20.24
CA MET A 1 28.15 22.34 -20.96
C MET A 1 27.86 23.83 -21.11
N PRO A 2 28.62 24.55 -21.98
CA PRO A 2 28.40 25.98 -22.24
C PRO A 2 27.02 26.34 -22.81
N LYS A 3 26.40 25.51 -23.66
CA LYS A 3 25.09 25.81 -24.26
C LYS A 3 23.96 25.73 -23.23
N LEU A 4 23.97 24.70 -22.39
CA LEU A 4 23.02 24.55 -21.29
C LEU A 4 23.17 25.69 -20.28
N ARG A 5 24.41 26.12 -20.00
CA ARG A 5 24.68 27.26 -19.12
C ARG A 5 24.16 28.57 -19.73
N ALA A 6 24.27 28.75 -21.04
CA ALA A 6 23.73 29.91 -21.74
C ALA A 6 22.19 29.91 -21.69
N LEU A 7 21.55 28.75 -21.95
CA LEU A 7 20.10 28.57 -21.82
C LEU A 7 19.61 28.92 -20.42
N GLN A 8 20.29 28.41 -19.38
CA GLN A 8 19.91 28.70 -17.99
C GLN A 8 20.07 30.18 -17.62
N LYS A 9 21.09 30.86 -18.16
CA LYS A 9 21.27 32.31 -17.94
C LYS A 9 20.24 33.17 -18.66
N ALA A 10 19.66 32.66 -19.75
CA ALA A 10 18.65 33.37 -20.52
C ALA A 10 17.26 33.18 -19.92
N ASP A 11 16.89 31.91 -19.64
CA ASP A 11 15.50 31.55 -19.34
C ASP A 11 15.24 31.26 -17.86
N PHE A 12 16.29 30.95 -17.07
CA PHE A 12 16.21 30.59 -15.64
C PHE A 12 15.24 29.45 -15.29
N LEU A 13 14.90 28.58 -16.26
CA LEU A 13 13.87 27.54 -16.11
C LEU A 13 14.35 26.24 -15.42
N LEU A 14 15.67 26.00 -15.31
CA LEU A 14 16.19 24.85 -14.58
C LEU A 14 16.35 25.20 -13.10
N ASP A 15 15.46 24.66 -12.27
CA ASP A 15 15.62 24.70 -10.82
C ASP A 15 16.75 23.77 -10.33
N MET A 16 17.04 23.83 -9.04
CA MET A 16 18.09 22.99 -8.44
C MET A 16 17.81 21.48 -8.56
N GLN A 17 16.55 21.04 -8.52
CA GLN A 17 16.21 19.62 -8.65
C GLN A 17 16.46 19.11 -10.07
N MET A 18 16.20 19.95 -11.07
CA MET A 18 16.47 19.67 -12.48
C MET A 18 17.97 19.63 -12.76
N LEU A 19 18.74 20.58 -12.22
CA LEU A 19 20.21 20.58 -12.32
C LEU A 19 20.82 19.33 -11.67
N VAL A 20 20.32 18.94 -10.48
CA VAL A 20 20.72 17.70 -9.81
C VAL A 20 20.34 16.46 -10.63
N ALA A 21 19.18 16.44 -11.28
CA ALA A 21 18.77 15.32 -12.13
C ALA A 21 19.66 15.16 -13.37
N ILE A 22 20.15 16.26 -13.94
CA ILE A 22 21.13 16.26 -15.05
C ILE A 22 22.47 15.74 -14.54
N ASP A 23 22.98 16.31 -13.44
CA ASP A 23 24.26 15.93 -12.83
C ASP A 23 24.32 14.44 -12.44
N GLN A 24 23.28 13.92 -11.77
CA GLN A 24 23.20 12.51 -11.36
C GLN A 24 23.28 11.52 -12.51
N VAL A 25 22.82 11.90 -13.71
CA VAL A 25 22.94 11.06 -14.90
C VAL A 25 24.31 11.22 -15.54
N MET A 26 24.81 12.46 -15.66
CA MET A 26 26.12 12.76 -16.24
C MET A 26 27.27 12.14 -15.45
N ALA A 27 27.19 12.12 -14.12
CA ALA A 27 28.18 11.50 -13.26
C ALA A 27 28.40 10.00 -13.56
N LYS A 28 27.42 9.31 -14.14
CA LYS A 28 27.53 7.89 -14.49
C LYS A 28 28.49 7.64 -15.66
N LEU A 29 28.80 8.66 -16.46
CA LEU A 29 29.77 8.58 -17.56
C LEU A 29 31.23 8.66 -17.07
N GLY A 30 31.47 8.86 -15.77
CA GLY A 30 32.82 8.96 -15.20
C GLY A 30 33.56 10.21 -15.68
N ASN A 31 34.63 10.03 -16.46
CA ASN A 31 35.41 11.11 -17.07
C ASN A 31 35.14 11.20 -18.57
N PRO A 32 33.95 11.69 -19.00
CA PRO A 32 33.61 11.78 -20.41
C PRO A 32 34.58 12.72 -21.13
N THR A 33 34.92 12.39 -22.38
CA THR A 33 35.76 13.25 -23.21
C THR A 33 35.05 14.58 -23.49
N ALA A 34 35.81 15.62 -23.85
CA ALA A 34 35.24 16.91 -24.22
C ALA A 34 34.22 16.82 -25.37
N ALA A 35 34.41 15.85 -26.28
CA ALA A 35 33.47 15.57 -27.37
C ALA A 35 32.13 15.02 -26.85
N VAL A 36 32.16 14.06 -25.92
CA VAL A 36 30.93 13.51 -25.30
C VAL A 36 30.19 14.59 -24.52
N ILE A 37 30.91 15.43 -23.76
CA ILE A 37 30.30 16.55 -23.03
C ILE A 37 29.66 17.55 -23.99
N ALA A 38 30.32 17.88 -25.11
CA ALA A 38 29.78 18.78 -26.12
C ALA A 38 28.53 18.20 -26.80
N GLU A 39 28.53 16.90 -27.07
CA GLU A 39 27.39 16.23 -27.70
C GLU A 39 26.18 16.12 -26.77
N VAL A 40 26.39 15.86 -25.47
CA VAL A 40 25.30 15.93 -24.48
C VAL A 40 24.77 17.36 -24.36
N ASP A 41 25.67 18.35 -24.27
CA ASP A 41 25.31 19.76 -24.18
C ASP A 41 24.45 20.21 -25.37
N GLU A 42 24.81 19.77 -26.58
CA GLU A 42 24.05 20.04 -27.81
C GLU A 42 22.64 19.47 -27.73
N LYS A 43 22.54 18.15 -27.52
CA LYS A 43 21.26 17.43 -27.60
C LYS A 43 20.32 17.80 -26.46
N LEU A 44 20.86 18.05 -25.27
CA LEU A 44 20.06 18.47 -24.12
C LEU A 44 19.56 19.90 -24.28
N SER A 45 20.44 20.84 -24.66
CA SER A 45 20.06 22.24 -24.86
C SER A 45 19.02 22.37 -25.97
N ALA A 46 19.23 21.71 -27.11
CA ALA A 46 18.28 21.72 -28.22
C ALA A 46 16.91 21.14 -27.85
N TRP A 47 16.86 20.16 -26.95
CA TRP A 47 15.60 19.58 -26.48
C TRP A 47 14.88 20.46 -25.45
N LEU A 48 15.63 21.22 -24.64
CA LEU A 48 15.07 22.16 -23.66
C LEU A 48 14.64 23.47 -24.30
N THR A 49 15.15 23.83 -25.49
CA THR A 49 14.70 24.99 -26.25
C THR A 49 13.25 24.77 -26.74
N PRO A 50 12.31 25.67 -26.37
CA PRO A 50 10.94 25.62 -26.90
C PRO A 50 10.92 25.75 -28.42
N THR A 51 10.13 24.92 -29.09
CA THR A 51 9.94 24.98 -30.55
C THR A 51 8.61 25.62 -30.95
N LYS A 52 7.73 25.88 -29.96
CA LYS A 52 6.40 26.46 -30.14
C LYS A 52 6.08 27.41 -28.97
N PRO A 53 5.25 28.45 -29.21
CA PRO A 53 4.72 29.28 -28.13
C PRO A 53 3.99 28.44 -27.08
N ASN A 54 4.15 28.80 -25.80
CA ASN A 54 3.53 28.14 -24.64
C ASN A 54 3.84 26.64 -24.49
N GLN A 55 4.99 26.17 -25.00
CA GLN A 55 5.44 24.81 -24.76
C GLN A 55 5.74 24.60 -23.27
N VAL A 56 4.99 23.69 -22.63
CA VAL A 56 5.20 23.33 -21.22
C VAL A 56 6.62 22.82 -21.01
N PHE A 57 7.31 23.39 -20.01
CA PHE A 57 8.67 23.00 -19.69
C PHE A 57 8.72 21.56 -19.12
N PRO A 58 9.72 20.74 -19.47
CA PRO A 58 9.79 19.37 -19.01
C PRO A 58 9.93 19.25 -17.48
N SER A 59 9.25 18.26 -16.88
CA SER A 59 9.43 17.94 -15.46
C SER A 59 10.81 17.33 -15.17
N VAL A 60 11.21 17.34 -13.90
CA VAL A 60 12.47 16.72 -13.41
C VAL A 60 12.66 15.29 -13.94
N GLU A 61 11.60 14.47 -13.96
CA GLU A 61 11.68 13.09 -14.45
C GLU A 61 11.82 13.00 -15.98
N LYS A 62 11.19 13.91 -16.73
CA LYS A 62 11.37 13.99 -18.19
C LYS A 62 12.80 14.41 -18.54
N ILE A 63 13.37 15.36 -17.80
CA ILE A 63 14.77 15.78 -17.95
C ILE A 63 15.70 14.60 -17.63
N ARG A 64 15.51 13.95 -16.47
CA ARG A 64 16.29 12.77 -16.06
C ARG A 64 16.27 11.67 -17.11
N ARG A 65 15.09 11.35 -17.67
CA ARG A 65 14.93 10.35 -18.72
C ARG A 65 15.65 10.78 -20.00
N LYS A 66 15.48 12.02 -20.44
CA LYS A 66 16.10 12.51 -21.67
C LYS A 66 17.63 12.49 -21.60
N VAL A 67 18.21 12.98 -20.51
CA VAL A 67 19.67 12.94 -20.30
C VAL A 67 20.15 11.50 -20.29
N ARG A 68 19.39 10.59 -19.66
CA ARG A 68 19.71 9.15 -19.64
C ARG A 68 19.73 8.56 -21.04
N ASP A 69 18.73 8.87 -21.86
CA ASP A 69 18.64 8.35 -23.22
C ASP A 69 19.76 8.90 -24.11
N ILE A 70 20.13 10.17 -23.93
CA ILE A 70 21.30 10.76 -24.60
C ILE A 70 22.58 10.02 -24.17
N CYS A 71 22.82 9.87 -22.86
CA CYS A 71 24.04 9.24 -22.34
C CYS A 71 24.15 7.77 -22.75
N LYS A 72 23.04 7.02 -22.76
CA LYS A 72 23.00 5.62 -23.23
C LYS A 72 23.43 5.45 -24.69
N VAL A 73 23.10 6.42 -25.54
CA VAL A 73 23.46 6.37 -26.97
C VAL A 73 24.96 6.64 -27.15
N LEU A 74 25.54 7.48 -26.28
CA LEU A 74 26.95 7.87 -26.36
C LEU A 74 27.88 6.87 -25.67
N ASP A 75 27.38 6.15 -24.66
CA ASP A 75 28.11 5.12 -23.93
C ASP A 75 27.14 4.00 -23.51
N ASP A 76 27.06 2.96 -24.34
CA ASP A 76 26.23 1.77 -24.12
C ASP A 76 26.90 0.74 -23.18
N SER A 77 28.16 0.97 -22.80
CA SER A 77 28.89 0.16 -21.83
C SER A 77 28.45 0.43 -20.38
N VAL A 78 27.74 1.53 -20.14
CA VAL A 78 27.27 1.98 -18.82
C VAL A 78 25.81 1.61 -18.58
N SER A 79 25.53 0.89 -17.49
CA SER A 79 24.16 0.62 -17.06
C SER A 79 23.57 1.82 -16.33
N PHE A 80 22.54 2.43 -16.93
CA PHE A 80 21.78 3.51 -16.30
C PHE A 80 20.60 3.02 -15.44
N ARG A 81 20.47 1.69 -15.26
CA ARG A 81 19.47 1.08 -14.40
C ARG A 81 19.82 1.39 -12.94
N ASP A 82 18.87 1.97 -12.22
CA ASP A 82 19.03 2.20 -10.78
C ASP A 82 18.96 0.84 -10.07
N LYS A 83 20.06 0.38 -9.45
CA LYS A 83 20.12 -0.91 -8.76
C LYS A 83 19.47 -0.76 -7.38
N ARG A 84 18.14 -0.95 -7.33
CA ARG A 84 17.27 -1.05 -6.13
C ARG A 84 17.27 0.19 -5.22
N LYS A 85 16.09 0.54 -4.70
CA LYS A 85 16.00 1.43 -3.54
C LYS A 85 16.78 0.79 -2.39
N LYS A 86 17.85 1.44 -1.93
CA LYS A 86 18.48 1.07 -0.66
C LYS A 86 17.46 1.35 0.45
N ASN A 87 17.49 0.57 1.54
CA ASN A 87 16.74 0.94 2.74
C ASN A 87 17.06 2.41 3.07
N ARG A 88 16.03 3.22 3.31
CA ARG A 88 16.19 4.64 3.61
C ARG A 88 15.88 4.85 5.08
N TYR A 89 16.75 5.62 5.74
CA TYR A 89 16.55 6.06 7.11
C TYR A 89 16.67 7.58 7.13
N SER A 90 15.73 8.26 7.80
CA SER A 90 15.84 9.69 8.07
C SER A 90 15.35 10.04 9.47
N LEU A 91 16.01 11.03 10.07
CA LEU A 91 15.63 11.64 11.35
C LEU A 91 15.37 13.12 11.09
N LEU A 92 14.18 13.60 11.44
CA LEU A 92 13.82 15.01 11.45
C LEU A 92 13.55 15.45 12.88
N THR A 93 14.21 16.50 13.36
CA THR A 93 13.92 17.09 14.66
C THR A 93 13.15 18.39 14.50
N ARG A 94 12.10 18.58 15.32
CA ARG A 94 11.31 19.81 15.41
C ARG A 94 11.10 20.15 16.88
N GLY A 95 11.85 21.13 17.38
CA GLY A 95 11.85 21.49 18.80
C GLY A 95 12.21 20.30 19.68
N GLN A 96 11.33 19.93 20.62
CA GLN A 96 11.52 18.79 21.53
C GLN A 96 11.07 17.44 20.95
N ARG A 97 10.66 17.36 19.68
CA ARG A 97 10.21 16.11 19.05
C ARG A 97 11.15 15.67 17.94
N GLY A 98 11.41 14.37 17.88
CA GLY A 98 12.09 13.72 16.75
C GLY A 98 11.13 12.80 16.01
N LEU A 99 11.19 12.81 14.68
CA LEU A 99 10.50 11.88 13.79
C LEU A 99 11.55 10.99 13.12
N ILE A 100 11.40 9.68 13.25
CA ILE A 100 12.22 8.69 12.57
C ILE A 100 11.38 8.03 11.49
N GLU A 101 11.89 8.04 10.26
CA GLU A 101 11.30 7.32 9.12
C GLU A 101 12.28 6.24 8.64
N LEU A 102 11.77 5.02 8.49
CA LEU A 102 12.50 3.86 7.98
C LEU A 102 11.72 3.25 6.79
N GLU A 103 12.31 3.29 5.61
CA GLU A 103 11.84 2.58 4.41
C GLU A 103 12.71 1.34 4.22
N VAL A 104 12.11 0.16 4.27
CA VAL A 104 12.75 -1.14 4.08
C VAL A 104 11.92 -2.00 3.13
N ASP A 105 12.46 -3.13 2.73
CA ASP A 105 11.68 -4.19 2.08
C ASP A 105 10.43 -4.56 2.90
N SER A 106 9.32 -4.87 2.24
CA SER A 106 8.03 -5.10 2.91
C SER A 106 8.10 -6.25 3.90
N ASN A 107 8.81 -7.34 3.59
CA ASN A 107 8.96 -8.49 4.49
C ASN A 107 9.79 -8.12 5.73
N VAL A 108 10.82 -7.27 5.57
CA VAL A 108 11.59 -6.75 6.70
C VAL A 108 10.73 -5.83 7.56
N GLY A 109 9.91 -4.98 6.94
CA GLY A 109 8.96 -4.10 7.64
C GLY A 109 7.93 -4.88 8.46
N VAL A 110 7.42 -5.99 7.94
CA VAL A 110 6.51 -6.91 8.66
C VAL A 110 7.15 -7.43 9.93
N VAL A 111 8.37 -7.97 9.82
CA VAL A 111 9.08 -8.55 10.97
C VAL A 111 9.36 -7.49 12.02
N ILE A 112 9.77 -6.29 11.63
CA ILE A 112 10.00 -5.16 12.55
C ILE A 112 8.68 -4.80 13.27
N HIS A 113 7.58 -4.68 12.53
CA HIS A 113 6.27 -4.34 13.12
C HIS A 113 5.80 -5.37 14.16
N GLU A 114 5.82 -6.65 13.81
CA GLU A 114 5.40 -7.72 14.74
C GLU A 114 6.34 -7.83 15.94
N THR A 115 7.63 -7.57 15.76
CA THR A 115 8.60 -7.50 16.87
C THR A 115 8.25 -6.38 17.85
N ILE A 116 7.96 -5.18 17.35
CA ILE A 116 7.58 -4.02 18.18
C ILE A 116 6.27 -4.29 18.91
N LYS A 117 5.29 -4.86 18.22
CA LYS A 117 3.97 -5.19 18.78
C LYS A 117 4.05 -6.24 19.89
N LEU A 118 4.87 -7.27 19.71
CA LEU A 118 5.11 -8.28 20.74
C LEU A 118 5.79 -7.67 21.97
N ALA A 119 6.83 -6.86 21.76
CA ALA A 119 7.51 -6.16 22.85
C ALA A 119 6.57 -5.20 23.60
N ALA A 120 5.72 -4.47 22.88
CA ALA A 120 4.72 -3.58 23.47
C ALA A 120 3.76 -4.33 24.40
N LYS A 121 3.27 -5.50 23.95
CA LYS A 121 2.39 -6.35 24.75
C LYS A 121 3.10 -6.95 25.96
N GLU A 122 4.32 -7.44 25.79
CA GLU A 122 5.07 -8.10 26.86
C GLU A 122 5.45 -7.15 28.00
N HIS A 123 5.75 -5.89 27.66
CA HIS A 123 6.18 -4.88 28.62
C HIS A 123 5.06 -3.91 29.04
N ASP A 124 3.84 -4.10 28.55
CA ASP A 124 2.67 -3.24 28.82
C ASP A 124 2.95 -1.75 28.54
N VAL A 125 3.50 -1.48 27.35
CA VAL A 125 3.84 -0.12 26.90
C VAL A 125 3.27 0.16 25.51
N SER A 126 3.28 1.43 25.10
CA SER A 126 2.90 1.78 23.74
C SER A 126 3.87 1.18 22.71
N MET A 127 3.42 1.00 21.47
CA MET A 127 4.31 0.56 20.39
C MET A 127 5.50 1.51 20.17
N ALA A 128 5.28 2.82 20.40
CA ALA A 128 6.35 3.81 20.30
C ALA A 128 7.41 3.61 21.39
N ASP A 129 6.98 3.41 22.64
CA ASP A 129 7.89 3.15 23.75
C ASP A 129 8.59 1.80 23.59
N ALA A 130 7.89 0.76 23.12
CA ALA A 130 8.49 -0.52 22.81
C ALA A 130 9.60 -0.40 21.75
N LEU A 131 9.37 0.36 20.68
CA LEU A 131 10.40 0.64 19.69
C LEU A 131 11.59 1.35 20.32
N VAL A 132 11.37 2.37 21.16
CA VAL A 132 12.44 3.08 21.88
C VAL A 132 13.24 2.12 22.76
N LEU A 133 12.56 1.28 23.56
CA LEU A 133 13.22 0.31 24.44
C LEU A 133 14.04 -0.71 23.62
N LEU A 134 13.53 -1.19 22.49
CA LEU A 134 14.21 -2.12 21.60
C LEU A 134 15.48 -1.50 20.99
N VAL A 135 15.37 -0.32 20.36
CA VAL A 135 16.51 0.32 19.67
C VAL A 135 17.55 0.89 20.64
N THR A 136 17.16 1.22 21.86
CA THR A 136 18.10 1.62 22.94
C THR A 136 18.73 0.42 23.65
N GLY A 137 18.33 -0.81 23.30
CA GLY A 137 18.86 -2.04 23.89
C GLY A 137 18.41 -2.29 25.34
N LYS A 138 17.43 -1.53 25.84
CA LYS A 138 16.85 -1.71 27.18
C LYS A 138 16.03 -2.98 27.29
N ILE A 139 15.41 -3.39 26.18
CA ILE A 139 14.76 -4.70 26.05
C ILE A 139 15.30 -5.39 24.79
N LYS A 140 15.27 -6.71 24.78
CA LYS A 140 15.70 -7.51 23.63
C LYS A 140 14.49 -8.25 23.06
N PRO A 141 14.37 -8.35 21.73
CA PRO A 141 13.33 -9.16 21.13
C PRO A 141 13.61 -10.62 21.47
N GLU A 142 12.60 -11.32 21.98
CA GLU A 142 12.72 -12.75 22.21
C GLU A 142 12.74 -13.50 20.87
N ALA A 143 13.84 -14.22 20.64
CA ALA A 143 14.03 -14.99 19.42
C ALA A 143 12.94 -16.09 19.29
N GLY A 144 12.32 -16.17 18.11
CA GLY A 144 11.34 -17.21 17.81
C GLY A 144 9.91 -16.95 18.31
N LYS A 145 9.62 -15.80 18.95
CA LYS A 145 8.25 -15.39 19.31
C LYS A 145 7.50 -14.69 18.17
N VAL A 146 8.20 -14.16 17.17
CA VAL A 146 7.57 -13.48 16.02
C VAL A 146 6.93 -14.52 15.10
N VAL A 147 5.60 -14.57 15.10
CA VAL A 147 4.83 -15.44 14.22
C VAL A 147 4.16 -14.58 13.16
N VAL A 148 4.52 -14.81 11.91
CA VAL A 148 3.88 -14.19 10.74
C VAL A 148 2.94 -15.23 10.14
N HIS A 149 1.68 -14.85 9.93
CA HIS A 149 0.68 -15.72 9.31
C HIS A 149 0.56 -15.42 7.82
N GLU A 150 0.74 -16.46 7.02
CA GLU A 150 0.75 -16.39 5.57
C GLU A 150 -0.29 -17.32 4.97
N TYR A 151 -0.88 -16.89 3.87
CA TYR A 151 -1.82 -17.68 3.07
C TYR A 151 -1.26 -17.77 1.65
N LYS A 152 -1.09 -19.00 1.16
CA LYS A 152 -0.54 -19.29 -0.17
C LYS A 152 -1.24 -20.51 -0.75
N ALA A 153 -1.51 -20.48 -2.06
CA ALA A 153 -1.99 -21.66 -2.78
C ALA A 153 -0.90 -22.76 -2.79
N LYS A 154 -1.30 -24.01 -2.51
CA LYS A 154 -0.37 -25.15 -2.46
C LYS A 154 -0.05 -25.76 -3.83
N ASP A 155 -0.94 -25.54 -4.79
CA ASP A 155 -0.99 -26.18 -6.10
C ASP A 155 -0.56 -25.26 -7.26
N VAL A 156 -0.26 -23.99 -6.97
CA VAL A 156 0.15 -22.99 -7.96
C VAL A 156 1.59 -22.58 -7.73
N GLU A 157 2.45 -22.97 -8.67
CA GLU A 157 3.87 -22.59 -8.67
C GLU A 157 3.99 -21.06 -8.79
N GLY A 158 4.78 -20.44 -7.90
CA GLY A 158 4.95 -18.99 -7.87
C GLY A 158 3.73 -18.18 -7.41
N ALA A 159 2.74 -18.82 -6.77
CA ALA A 159 1.58 -18.12 -6.22
C ALA A 159 1.97 -16.99 -5.25
N PRO A 160 1.29 -15.82 -5.31
CA PRO A 160 1.51 -14.75 -4.35
C PRO A 160 1.14 -15.21 -2.94
N VAL A 161 1.77 -14.56 -1.95
CA VAL A 161 1.58 -14.85 -0.54
C VAL A 161 0.83 -13.69 0.11
N TYR A 162 -0.33 -13.96 0.71
CA TYR A 162 -0.98 -12.97 1.54
C TYR A 162 -0.41 -13.04 2.95
N VAL A 163 0.19 -11.94 3.40
CA VAL A 163 0.73 -11.78 4.75
C VAL A 163 -0.28 -11.04 5.60
N GLN A 164 -0.74 -11.66 6.69
CA GLN A 164 -1.74 -11.05 7.57
C GLN A 164 -1.27 -9.68 8.08
N GLY A 165 -2.10 -8.65 7.90
CA GLY A 165 -1.79 -7.27 8.29
C GLY A 165 -0.98 -6.47 7.28
N HIS A 166 -0.42 -7.12 6.26
CA HIS A 166 0.45 -6.48 5.26
C HIS A 166 -0.03 -6.68 3.81
N GLY A 167 -0.93 -7.62 3.55
CA GLY A 167 -1.53 -7.83 2.24
C GLY A 167 -0.72 -8.78 1.35
N TRP A 168 -0.96 -8.69 0.05
CA TRP A 168 -0.32 -9.57 -0.95
C TRP A 168 1.13 -9.19 -1.22
N ASN A 169 2.02 -10.18 -1.15
CA ASN A 169 3.44 -10.09 -1.46
C ASN A 169 3.82 -11.14 -2.53
N GLY A 170 4.90 -10.87 -3.26
CA GLY A 170 5.41 -11.82 -4.27
C GLY A 170 6.13 -13.03 -3.67
N GLU A 171 6.79 -12.84 -2.53
CA GLU A 171 7.48 -13.87 -1.77
C GLU A 171 7.04 -13.83 -0.31
N GLY A 172 7.04 -15.00 0.34
CA GLY A 172 6.77 -15.09 1.78
C GLY A 172 7.87 -14.45 2.62
N VAL A 173 7.56 -14.19 3.88
CA VAL A 173 8.49 -13.67 4.87
C VAL A 173 9.46 -14.79 5.27
N PRO A 174 10.78 -14.58 5.17
CA PRO A 174 11.75 -15.57 5.60
C PRO A 174 11.56 -15.96 7.08
N ALA A 175 11.44 -17.26 7.35
CA ALA A 175 11.24 -17.80 8.69
C ALA A 175 12.31 -18.84 9.05
N SER A 176 12.72 -18.88 10.32
CA SER A 176 13.61 -19.93 10.83
C SER A 176 12.89 -21.27 11.02
N LYS A 177 11.56 -21.24 11.15
CA LYS A 177 10.68 -22.41 11.24
C LYS A 177 9.35 -22.10 10.57
N THR A 178 8.86 -23.04 9.76
CA THR A 178 7.56 -22.93 9.08
C THR A 178 6.64 -24.05 9.57
N VAL A 179 5.38 -23.70 9.89
CA VAL A 179 4.32 -24.65 10.18
C VAL A 179 3.23 -24.47 9.13
N LEU A 180 3.01 -25.51 8.34
CA LEU A 180 1.96 -25.50 7.31
C LEU A 180 0.66 -26.01 7.93
N ARG A 181 -0.45 -25.33 7.63
CA ARG A 181 -1.80 -25.77 7.95
C ARG A 181 -2.64 -25.72 6.69
N ASP A 182 -3.40 -26.78 6.42
CA ASP A 182 -4.26 -26.85 5.25
C ASP A 182 -5.62 -26.21 5.57
N PHE A 183 -6.01 -25.20 4.80
CA PHE A 183 -7.30 -24.52 4.90
C PHE A 183 -8.26 -24.92 3.75
N GLU A 184 -7.94 -25.95 2.97
CA GLU A 184 -8.84 -26.50 1.95
C GLU A 184 -10.15 -27.03 2.57
N SER A 185 -10.07 -27.56 3.79
CA SER A 185 -11.23 -27.94 4.58
C SER A 185 -11.61 -26.87 5.60
N VAL A 186 -12.92 -26.68 5.78
CA VAL A 186 -13.46 -25.81 6.84
C VAL A 186 -13.10 -26.41 8.20
N PRO A 187 -12.55 -25.62 9.14
CA PRO A 187 -12.29 -26.08 10.50
C PRO A 187 -13.54 -26.62 11.20
N ASN A 188 -13.38 -27.72 11.93
CA ASN A 188 -14.43 -28.26 12.80
C ASN A 188 -14.85 -27.28 13.90
N ALA A 189 -16.04 -27.48 14.43
CA ALA A 189 -16.54 -26.70 15.55
C ALA A 189 -15.67 -26.90 16.80
N CYS A 190 -15.44 -25.83 17.56
CA CYS A 190 -14.81 -25.92 18.87
C CYS A 190 -15.87 -26.24 19.94
N GLU A 191 -15.52 -27.05 20.93
CA GLU A 191 -16.41 -27.41 22.04
C GLU A 191 -16.74 -26.25 22.98
N GLY A 192 -15.93 -25.20 22.97
CA GLY A 192 -16.06 -24.05 23.86
C GLY A 192 -16.38 -22.75 23.14
N TYR A 193 -16.68 -21.71 23.92
CA TYR A 193 -16.91 -20.35 23.43
C TYR A 193 -15.69 -19.77 22.68
N GLN A 194 -14.49 -20.05 23.17
CA GLN A 194 -13.25 -19.50 22.59
C GLN A 194 -12.87 -20.26 21.32
N PRO A 195 -12.74 -19.58 20.16
CA PRO A 195 -12.29 -20.23 18.95
C PRO A 195 -10.83 -20.66 19.07
N SER A 196 -10.51 -21.85 18.55
CA SER A 196 -9.12 -22.28 18.38
C SER A 196 -8.35 -21.31 17.48
N GLU A 197 -7.03 -21.29 17.60
CA GLU A 197 -6.19 -20.45 16.73
C GLU A 197 -6.40 -20.78 15.25
N PHE A 198 -6.54 -22.07 14.91
CA PHE A 198 -6.77 -22.50 13.54
C PHE A 198 -8.11 -21.98 12.98
N LEU A 199 -9.20 -22.13 13.74
CA LEU A 199 -10.52 -21.58 13.37
C LEU A 199 -10.45 -20.06 13.25
N ARG A 200 -9.79 -19.40 14.20
CA ARG A 200 -9.62 -17.95 14.18
C ARG A 200 -8.92 -17.47 12.90
N LYS A 201 -7.80 -18.11 12.55
CA LYS A 201 -7.03 -17.77 11.34
C LYS A 201 -7.79 -18.08 10.06
N TYR A 202 -8.65 -19.09 10.06
CA TYR A 202 -9.56 -19.33 8.95
C TYR A 202 -10.56 -18.17 8.77
N VAL A 203 -11.25 -17.77 9.83
CA VAL A 203 -12.25 -16.68 9.76
C VAL A 203 -11.58 -15.34 9.44
N GLU A 204 -10.43 -15.03 10.03
CA GLU A 204 -9.64 -13.83 9.70
C GLU A 204 -9.19 -13.83 8.23
N GLY A 205 -8.76 -14.99 7.71
CA GLY A 205 -8.36 -15.17 6.32
C GLY A 205 -9.53 -15.13 5.34
N ARG A 206 -10.74 -15.55 5.75
CA ARG A 206 -11.95 -15.41 4.95
C ARG A 206 -12.39 -13.95 4.90
N ASP A 207 -12.48 -13.31 6.06
CA ASP A 207 -13.12 -12.00 6.18
C ASP A 207 -12.22 -10.85 5.71
N GLY A 208 -10.91 -10.91 5.99
CA GLY A 208 -9.92 -9.89 5.63
C GLY A 208 -10.05 -8.59 6.45
N THR A 209 -11.26 -8.05 6.54
CA THR A 209 -11.63 -6.87 7.34
C THR A 209 -12.90 -7.13 8.16
N CYS A 210 -13.26 -6.17 9.02
CA CYS A 210 -14.51 -6.16 9.75
C CYS A 210 -15.69 -6.30 8.77
N ARG A 211 -16.62 -7.21 9.05
CA ARG A 211 -17.71 -7.54 8.12
C ARG A 211 -18.90 -6.59 8.13
N ALA A 212 -18.86 -5.54 8.95
CA ALA A 212 -19.86 -4.47 8.89
C ALA A 212 -19.67 -3.59 7.64
N PRO A 213 -20.76 -3.08 7.02
CA PRO A 213 -20.68 -2.27 5.81
C PRO A 213 -19.75 -1.06 5.96
N GLY A 214 -18.85 -0.87 4.98
CA GLY A 214 -17.92 0.26 4.93
C GLY A 214 -16.76 0.22 5.95
N CYS A 215 -16.66 -0.80 6.79
CA CYS A 215 -15.60 -0.88 7.80
C CYS A 215 -14.34 -1.55 7.25
N ASN A 216 -13.23 -0.80 7.21
CA ASN A 216 -11.94 -1.33 6.75
C ASN A 216 -11.01 -1.78 7.90
N ARG A 217 -11.55 -1.94 9.13
CA ARG A 217 -10.74 -2.39 10.27
C ARG A 217 -10.24 -3.82 9.97
N PRO A 218 -8.93 -4.10 10.02
CA PRO A 218 -8.43 -5.43 9.65
C PRO A 218 -8.98 -6.55 10.54
N ALA A 219 -9.31 -7.71 9.97
CA ALA A 219 -9.94 -8.81 10.70
C ALA A 219 -9.07 -9.34 11.85
N TRP A 220 -7.75 -9.29 11.72
CA TRP A 220 -6.80 -9.76 12.75
C TRP A 220 -6.72 -8.86 14.00
N VAL A 221 -7.30 -7.66 13.97
CA VAL A 221 -7.53 -6.81 15.15
C VAL A 221 -8.99 -6.80 15.60
N CYS A 222 -9.83 -7.64 15.00
CA CYS A 222 -11.25 -7.73 15.30
C CYS A 222 -11.54 -8.91 16.26
N GLN A 223 -12.70 -8.84 16.90
CA GLN A 223 -13.28 -9.97 17.61
C GLN A 223 -13.95 -10.89 16.60
N LEU A 224 -14.01 -12.18 16.92
CA LEU A 224 -14.86 -13.11 16.18
C LEU A 224 -16.18 -13.18 16.92
N ASP A 225 -17.22 -12.64 16.29
CA ASP A 225 -18.57 -12.58 16.84
C ASP A 225 -19.38 -13.79 16.36
N HIS A 226 -20.14 -14.40 17.26
CA HIS A 226 -21.04 -15.49 16.94
C HIS A 226 -22.35 -14.95 16.38
N ARG A 227 -22.79 -15.40 15.19
CA ARG A 227 -24.08 -15.01 14.60
C ARG A 227 -25.24 -15.39 15.52
N ILE A 228 -25.34 -16.68 15.83
CA ILE A 228 -26.17 -17.20 16.92
C ILE A 228 -25.27 -17.20 18.15
N ASN A 229 -25.64 -16.47 19.21
CA ASN A 229 -24.80 -16.38 20.39
C ASN A 229 -24.52 -17.77 20.95
N TYR A 230 -23.33 -17.96 21.49
CA TYR A 230 -22.95 -19.23 22.10
C TYR A 230 -23.88 -19.65 23.25
N ALA A 231 -24.31 -18.68 24.07
CA ALA A 231 -25.27 -18.90 25.16
C ALA A 231 -26.65 -19.40 24.66
N ASP A 232 -27.00 -19.08 23.42
CA ASP A 232 -28.24 -19.51 22.76
C ASP A 232 -28.06 -20.85 22.01
N GLY A 233 -26.94 -21.55 22.22
CA GLY A 233 -26.61 -22.82 21.58
C GLY A 233 -25.91 -22.68 20.22
N GLY A 234 -25.46 -21.48 19.86
CA GLY A 234 -24.71 -21.25 18.63
C GLY A 234 -23.33 -21.91 18.67
N PRO A 235 -22.94 -22.71 17.65
CA PRO A 235 -21.65 -23.39 17.67
C PRO A 235 -20.50 -22.40 17.42
N THR A 236 -19.35 -22.65 18.04
CA THR A 236 -18.10 -21.96 17.69
C THR A 236 -17.54 -22.59 16.42
N HIS A 237 -18.04 -22.15 15.27
CA HIS A 237 -17.75 -22.70 13.94
C HIS A 237 -17.65 -21.58 12.90
N PRO A 238 -16.81 -21.68 11.85
CA PRO A 238 -16.69 -20.64 10.82
C PRO A 238 -18.03 -20.17 10.20
N HIS A 239 -18.99 -21.07 10.03
CA HIS A 239 -20.34 -20.75 9.51
C HIS A 239 -21.23 -19.96 10.48
N ASN A 240 -20.82 -19.85 11.75
CA ASN A 240 -21.53 -19.09 12.77
C ASN A 240 -20.68 -17.93 13.29
N MET A 241 -19.56 -17.57 12.64
CA MET A 241 -18.69 -16.50 13.12
C MET A 241 -18.23 -15.56 12.03
N VAL A 242 -18.10 -14.26 12.35
CA VAL A 242 -17.50 -13.23 11.48
C VAL A 242 -16.59 -12.32 12.27
N ALA A 243 -15.62 -11.69 11.62
CA ALA A 243 -14.76 -10.69 12.23
C ALA A 243 -15.49 -9.35 12.36
N LEU A 244 -15.66 -8.84 13.59
CA LEU A 244 -16.21 -7.51 13.89
C LEU A 244 -15.25 -6.69 14.76
N CYS A 245 -15.06 -5.41 14.41
CA CYS A 245 -14.37 -4.50 15.32
C CYS A 245 -15.24 -4.23 16.56
N GLN A 246 -14.63 -3.79 17.66
CA GLN A 246 -15.34 -3.55 18.92
C GLN A 246 -16.61 -2.70 18.75
N HIS A 247 -16.56 -1.67 17.91
CA HIS A 247 -17.71 -0.79 17.65
C HIS A 247 -18.90 -1.56 17.04
N HIS A 248 -18.66 -2.35 15.98
CA HIS A 248 -19.72 -3.11 15.32
C HIS A 248 -20.14 -4.35 16.09
N HIS A 249 -19.23 -4.96 16.86
CA HIS A 249 -19.59 -6.00 17.82
C HIS A 249 -20.58 -5.47 18.86
N ASN A 250 -20.34 -4.27 19.40
CA ASN A 250 -21.25 -3.63 20.35
C ASN A 250 -22.61 -3.32 19.70
N MET A 251 -22.61 -2.79 18.47
CA MET A 251 -23.84 -2.53 17.70
C MET A 251 -24.72 -3.77 17.50
N LYS A 252 -24.11 -4.95 17.37
CA LYS A 252 -24.86 -6.22 17.33
C LYS A 252 -25.32 -6.66 18.73
N THR A 253 -24.46 -6.46 19.73
CA THR A 253 -24.74 -6.84 21.12
C THR A 253 -25.88 -6.03 21.73
N ASP A 254 -26.01 -4.75 21.39
CA ASP A 254 -27.07 -3.87 21.89
C ASP A 254 -28.35 -3.89 21.04
N GLY A 255 -28.41 -4.75 20.01
CA GLY A 255 -29.62 -5.02 19.22
C GLY A 255 -29.90 -4.03 18.09
N ARG A 256 -29.02 -3.03 17.86
CA ARG A 256 -29.17 -2.08 16.75
C ARG A 256 -28.98 -2.72 15.38
N ALA A 257 -28.30 -3.85 15.33
CA ALA A 257 -28.14 -4.63 14.10
C ALA A 257 -28.09 -6.14 14.37
N PHE A 258 -28.60 -6.90 13.41
CA PHE A 258 -28.44 -8.34 13.33
C PHE A 258 -27.82 -8.69 11.99
N TYR A 259 -27.26 -9.90 11.87
CA TYR A 259 -26.77 -10.35 10.57
C TYR A 259 -27.06 -11.83 10.32
N ILE A 260 -27.11 -12.16 9.03
CA ILE A 260 -27.19 -13.51 8.52
C ILE A 260 -25.91 -13.76 7.72
N LEU A 261 -25.22 -14.84 8.05
CA LEU A 261 -24.04 -15.29 7.32
C LEU A 261 -24.47 -16.43 6.38
N ASP A 262 -24.24 -16.26 5.09
CA ASP A 262 -24.38 -17.35 4.12
C ASP A 262 -23.16 -18.29 4.25
N PRO A 263 -23.37 -19.56 4.63
CA PRO A 263 -22.27 -20.51 4.82
C PRO A 263 -21.57 -20.91 3.52
N VAL A 264 -22.17 -20.68 2.36
CA VAL A 264 -21.62 -21.07 1.05
C VAL A 264 -20.77 -19.95 0.46
N THR A 265 -21.32 -18.74 0.38
CA THR A 265 -20.63 -17.57 -0.22
C THR A 265 -19.73 -16.85 0.79
N GLY A 266 -20.06 -16.94 2.09
CA GLY A 266 -19.42 -16.13 3.12
C GLY A 266 -19.93 -14.68 3.15
N ASP A 267 -21.02 -14.39 2.44
CA ASP A 267 -21.67 -13.07 2.44
C ASP A 267 -22.45 -12.85 3.74
N VAL A 268 -22.50 -11.59 4.15
CA VAL A 268 -23.19 -11.19 5.37
C VAL A 268 -24.30 -10.20 5.01
N VAL A 269 -25.54 -10.60 5.26
CA VAL A 269 -26.71 -9.72 5.19
C VAL A 269 -26.90 -9.08 6.56
N TRP A 270 -26.73 -7.77 6.64
CA TRP A 270 -27.00 -6.95 7.81
C TRP A 270 -28.44 -6.44 7.79
N LEU A 271 -29.11 -6.55 8.93
CA LEU A 271 -30.46 -6.07 9.18
C LEU A 271 -30.40 -5.06 10.32
N TYR A 272 -30.82 -3.82 10.06
CA TYR A 272 -30.79 -2.74 11.03
C TYR A 272 -32.15 -2.54 11.69
N GLU A 273 -32.16 -1.94 12.88
CA GLU A 273 -33.38 -1.67 13.65
C GLU A 273 -34.39 -0.77 12.90
N ASP A 274 -33.89 0.13 12.06
CA ASP A 274 -34.71 1.03 11.22
C ASP A 274 -35.37 0.34 10.01
N GLY A 275 -35.17 -0.97 9.86
CA GLY A 275 -35.69 -1.78 8.76
C GLY A 275 -34.86 -1.72 7.49
N THR A 276 -33.76 -0.96 7.46
CA THR A 276 -32.81 -0.99 6.36
C THR A 276 -31.92 -2.23 6.42
N TRP A 277 -31.30 -2.57 5.29
CA TRP A 277 -30.40 -3.70 5.20
C TRP A 277 -29.24 -3.42 4.25
N ALA A 278 -28.15 -4.15 4.43
CA ALA A 278 -26.97 -4.08 3.60
C ALA A 278 -26.34 -5.47 3.44
N VAL A 279 -25.55 -5.66 2.39
CA VAL A 279 -24.78 -6.90 2.18
C VAL A 279 -23.31 -6.56 2.14
N THR A 280 -22.49 -7.37 2.81
CA THR A 280 -21.03 -7.30 2.67
C THR A 280 -20.49 -8.62 2.18
N GLU A 281 -19.55 -8.53 1.24
CA GLU A 281 -18.80 -9.66 0.73
C GLU A 281 -17.50 -9.84 1.51
N ALA A 282 -17.02 -11.08 1.53
CA ALA A 282 -15.77 -11.43 2.17
C ALA A 282 -14.60 -10.98 1.29
N SER A 283 -13.58 -10.33 1.86
CA SER A 283 -12.49 -9.74 1.07
C SER A 283 -11.11 -10.36 1.34
N GLY A 284 -11.04 -11.37 2.21
CA GLY A 284 -9.80 -12.00 2.61
C GLY A 284 -9.25 -12.99 1.55
N PRO A 285 -8.01 -13.51 1.75
CA PRO A 285 -7.42 -14.50 0.85
C PRO A 285 -8.17 -15.84 0.77
N LEU A 286 -9.02 -16.17 1.75
CA LEU A 286 -9.84 -17.40 1.76
C LEU A 286 -11.29 -17.17 1.34
N ALA A 287 -11.66 -15.95 0.94
CA ALA A 287 -13.04 -15.66 0.60
C ALA A 287 -13.47 -16.34 -0.73
N PRO A 288 -14.67 -16.95 -0.78
CA PRO A 288 -15.15 -17.67 -1.97
C PRO A 288 -15.23 -16.83 -3.26
N ALA A 289 -15.58 -15.55 -3.15
CA ALA A 289 -15.67 -14.63 -4.29
C ALA A 289 -14.30 -14.06 -4.70
N SER A 290 -13.40 -13.80 -3.74
CA SER A 290 -12.01 -13.40 -3.98
C SER A 290 -11.06 -14.60 -4.15
N LYS A 291 -11.58 -15.71 -4.69
CA LYS A 291 -10.82 -16.87 -5.17
C LYS A 291 -9.93 -16.52 -6.39
N VAL A 292 -9.04 -15.54 -6.24
CA VAL A 292 -8.05 -15.12 -7.26
C VAL A 292 -6.83 -16.05 -7.28
N TRP A 293 -6.86 -17.18 -6.54
CA TRP A 293 -5.77 -18.17 -6.48
C TRP A 293 -5.51 -18.91 -7.80
N ALA A 294 -6.41 -18.82 -8.79
CA ALA A 294 -6.26 -19.51 -10.07
C ALA A 294 -5.41 -18.75 -11.12
N ARG A 295 -4.72 -17.67 -10.73
CA ARG A 295 -3.86 -16.90 -11.64
C ARG A 295 -2.51 -16.57 -11.01
N SER A 296 -1.46 -16.81 -11.78
CA SER A 296 -0.10 -16.35 -11.48
C SER A 296 -0.04 -14.82 -11.39
N ILE A 297 0.94 -14.26 -10.66
CA ILE A 297 1.21 -12.81 -10.62
C ILE A 297 1.34 -12.24 -12.05
N ALA A 298 1.86 -13.02 -13.00
CA ALA A 298 1.94 -12.63 -14.41
C ALA A 298 0.56 -12.43 -15.04
N GLU A 299 -0.39 -13.33 -14.76
CA GLU A 299 -1.76 -13.24 -15.25
C GLU A 299 -2.55 -12.13 -14.56
N ASP A 300 -2.30 -11.87 -13.28
CA ASP A 300 -2.90 -10.76 -12.53
C ASP A 300 -2.38 -9.40 -12.99
N VAL A 301 -1.07 -9.30 -13.27
CA VAL A 301 -0.48 -8.11 -13.90
C VAL A 301 -1.06 -7.88 -15.29
N VAL A 302 -1.30 -8.93 -16.08
CA VAL A 302 -1.95 -8.84 -17.39
C VAL A 302 -3.43 -8.43 -17.26
N ALA A 303 -4.16 -9.01 -16.31
CA ALA A 303 -5.57 -8.70 -16.06
C ALA A 303 -5.74 -7.27 -15.53
N HIS A 304 -4.88 -6.81 -14.63
CA HIS A 304 -4.85 -5.44 -14.13
C HIS A 304 -4.50 -4.45 -15.24
N ARG A 305 -3.46 -4.73 -16.06
CA ARG A 305 -3.12 -3.91 -17.24
C ARG A 305 -4.28 -3.83 -18.22
N ARG A 306 -4.99 -4.94 -18.46
CA ARG A 306 -6.18 -4.99 -19.31
C ARG A 306 -7.33 -4.16 -18.73
N LYS A 307 -7.65 -4.31 -17.45
CA LYS A 307 -8.69 -3.54 -16.75
C LYS A 307 -8.39 -2.03 -16.78
N MET A 308 -7.13 -1.63 -16.52
CA MET A 308 -6.71 -0.23 -16.60
C MET A 308 -6.76 0.32 -18.02
N HIS A 309 -6.42 -0.50 -19.03
CA HIS A 309 -6.53 -0.15 -20.45
C HIS A 309 -7.99 -0.02 -20.91
N GLU A 310 -8.88 -0.90 -20.44
CA GLU A 310 -10.32 -0.84 -20.71
C GLU A 310 -10.98 0.36 -20.02
N ALA A 311 -10.63 0.65 -18.77
CA ALA A 311 -11.08 1.84 -18.05
C ALA A 311 -10.60 3.14 -18.72
N ALA A 312 -9.34 3.19 -19.18
CA ALA A 312 -8.82 4.33 -19.93
C ALA A 312 -9.51 4.51 -21.29
N ARG A 313 -9.91 3.41 -21.96
CA ARG A 313 -10.70 3.46 -23.19
C ARG A 313 -12.14 3.90 -22.93
N ALA A 314 -12.77 3.41 -21.87
CA ALA A 314 -14.12 3.81 -21.48
C ALA A 314 -14.17 5.30 -21.12
N LEU A 315 -13.21 5.79 -20.33
CA LEU A 315 -13.06 7.21 -20.00
C LEU A 315 -12.84 8.06 -21.26
N LYS A 316 -12.04 7.57 -22.22
CA LYS A 316 -11.86 8.25 -23.52
C LYS A 316 -13.17 8.31 -24.31
N VAL A 317 -13.96 7.24 -24.34
CA VAL A 317 -15.28 7.21 -24.99
C VAL A 317 -16.27 8.15 -24.27
N GLU A 318 -16.22 8.25 -22.95
CA GLU A 318 -17.05 9.20 -22.17
C GLU A 318 -16.66 10.66 -22.43
N MET A 319 -15.37 10.95 -22.56
CA MET A 319 -14.86 12.27 -22.96
C MET A 319 -15.21 12.60 -24.42
N ASP A 320 -15.10 11.62 -25.34
CA ASP A 320 -15.41 11.78 -26.75
C ASP A 320 -16.94 11.92 -27.00
N ASN A 321 -17.77 11.32 -26.14
CA ASN A 321 -19.24 11.43 -26.18
C ASN A 321 -19.79 12.66 -25.42
N GLY A 322 -18.94 13.47 -24.79
CA GLY A 322 -19.32 14.72 -24.13
C GLY A 322 -20.16 14.57 -22.86
N THR A 323 -20.19 13.38 -22.24
CA THR A 323 -21.04 13.09 -21.07
C THR A 323 -20.44 13.54 -19.74
N LEU A 324 -19.17 13.98 -19.73
CA LEU A 324 -18.52 14.60 -18.57
C LEU A 324 -18.75 16.12 -18.60
N VAL A 325 -19.77 16.57 -17.89
CA VAL A 325 -19.89 17.98 -17.50
C VAL A 325 -19.07 18.14 -16.23
N GLU A 326 -17.91 18.81 -16.31
CA GLU A 326 -17.25 19.33 -15.11
C GLU A 326 -18.18 20.38 -14.48
N VAL A 327 -18.85 20.02 -13.39
CA VAL A 327 -19.58 20.99 -12.57
C VAL A 327 -18.55 21.71 -11.73
N PHE A 328 -18.09 22.87 -12.20
CA PHE A 328 -17.30 23.80 -11.41
C PHE A 328 -18.25 24.52 -10.45
N ASP A 329 -18.33 24.06 -9.20
CA ASP A 329 -19.18 24.67 -8.18
C ASP A 329 -18.45 25.85 -7.52
N MET A 330 -18.75 27.07 -7.96
CA MET A 330 -18.20 28.31 -7.42
C MET A 330 -18.62 28.61 -5.96
N THR A 331 -19.38 27.73 -5.31
CA THR A 331 -19.78 27.88 -3.91
C THR A 331 -18.95 27.05 -2.92
N ASP A 332 -18.03 26.20 -3.40
CA ASP A 332 -17.07 25.48 -2.55
C ASP A 332 -15.97 26.42 -2.01
N PRO A 333 -15.82 26.58 -0.68
CA PRO A 333 -14.78 27.41 -0.08
C PRO A 333 -13.35 26.94 -0.37
N ALA A 334 -13.14 25.69 -0.82
CA ALA A 334 -11.82 25.14 -1.12
C ALA A 334 -11.16 25.73 -2.39
N ASP A 335 -11.95 26.33 -3.29
CA ASP A 335 -11.46 26.96 -4.54
C ASP A 335 -11.26 28.48 -4.41
N ARG A 336 -11.40 29.05 -3.20
CA ARG A 336 -11.01 30.44 -2.94
C ARG A 336 -9.53 30.51 -2.59
N SER A 337 -8.69 30.85 -3.57
CA SER A 337 -7.34 31.32 -3.30
C SER A 337 -7.39 32.61 -2.49
N THR A 338 -7.00 32.56 -1.22
CA THR A 338 -6.70 33.76 -0.43
C THR A 338 -5.21 34.02 -0.53
N ASP A 339 -4.80 34.94 -1.40
CA ASP A 339 -3.56 35.70 -1.26
C ASP A 339 -3.72 37.02 -2.00
N GLY A 340 -3.84 38.10 -1.23
CA GLY A 340 -4.01 39.46 -1.74
C GLY A 340 -4.14 40.46 -0.60
N GLU A 341 -2.99 40.89 -0.09
CA GLU A 341 -2.68 42.20 0.50
C GLU A 341 -3.45 42.66 1.76
N GLU A 342 -2.73 42.88 2.87
CA GLU A 342 -2.41 44.23 3.39
C GLU A 342 -1.77 44.19 4.79
N ASP A 343 -0.65 44.91 4.89
CA ASP A 343 -0.03 45.62 6.03
C ASP A 343 0.32 44.98 7.39
N ILE A 344 1.60 45.21 7.75
CA ILE A 344 2.23 45.12 9.07
C ILE A 344 1.61 46.19 9.99
N PRO A 345 1.38 45.95 11.30
CA PRO A 345 2.40 46.35 12.27
C PRO A 345 2.49 45.51 13.58
N PHE A 346 3.72 45.51 14.11
CA PHE A 346 4.24 45.05 15.42
C PHE A 346 4.76 43.61 15.54
#